data_AF-A0A3B3X245-F1
#
_entry.id   AF-A0A3B3X245-F1
#
_cell.length_a   1.000
_cell.length_b   1.000
_cell.length_c   1.000
_cell.angle_alpha   90.00
_cell.angle_beta   90.00
_cell.angle_gamma   90.00
#
_symmetry.space_group_name_H-M   'P 1'
#
loop_
_entity.id
_entity.type
_entity.pdbx_description
1 polymer ?
#
loop_
_entity_poly.entity_id
_entity_poly.type
_entity_poly.pdbx_seq_one_letter_code
_entity_poly.pdbx_strand_id
1 'polypeptide(L)'
;MTLQWTAVALFLYAEIVVILILCIPFISARRWQSIFQLRIWSWMARFWNKVFLTMIIVLIVLFLDAVREVRKYSSKEIGTDAKVQPNMFDHLHMKLFRAQRNLYISGFAVFLWLVMKRVITLINQLAAVSGTTAALQMQADDANKAVEKYTKDNELLKRTLMEGVGDKATAEGMELLRTEVGKLKDELKSSENALKKSQAEADGTKKQMEGLAREYERLLKEHQELQVILNLETAGRCKRRVCSCRHTKHKFQQHTLNPAKNVIL
;
A
#
# COMPACT_ATOMS: atom_id res chain seq x y z
N MET A 1 1.30 16.89 -37.61
CA MET A 1 0.82 16.21 -36.38
C MET A 1 0.57 17.29 -35.33
N THR A 2 -0.51 17.21 -34.55
CA THR A 2 -0.75 18.21 -33.49
C THR A 2 0.24 17.95 -32.34
N LEU A 3 0.64 19.02 -31.62
CA LEU A 3 1.60 18.96 -30.52
C LEU A 3 1.20 17.97 -29.40
N GLN A 4 -0.10 17.71 -29.27
CA GLN A 4 -0.65 16.74 -28.32
C GLN A 4 -0.21 15.31 -28.65
N TRP A 5 -0.35 14.87 -29.90
CA TRP A 5 -0.01 13.49 -30.28
C TRP A 5 1.50 13.22 -30.30
N THR A 6 2.32 14.26 -30.56
CA THR A 6 3.78 14.15 -30.43
C THR A 6 4.21 13.97 -28.97
N ALA A 7 3.54 14.65 -28.03
CA ALA A 7 3.81 14.46 -26.61
C ALA A 7 3.45 13.05 -26.13
N VAL A 8 2.30 12.52 -26.58
CA VAL A 8 1.89 11.14 -26.27
C VAL A 8 2.86 10.13 -26.88
N ALA A 9 3.29 10.33 -28.12
CA ALA A 9 4.26 9.45 -28.76
C ALA A 9 5.63 9.47 -28.06
N LEU A 10 6.13 10.65 -27.66
CA LEU A 10 7.37 10.78 -26.90
C LEU A 10 7.27 10.04 -25.55
N PHE A 11 6.14 10.17 -24.87
CA PHE A 11 5.88 9.45 -23.63
C PHE A 11 5.90 7.93 -23.84
N LEU A 12 5.23 7.43 -24.88
CA LEU A 12 5.25 6.01 -25.24
C LEU A 12 6.68 5.51 -25.52
N TYR A 13 7.50 6.28 -26.24
CA TYR A 13 8.89 5.90 -26.46
C TYR A 13 9.71 5.86 -25.16
N ALA A 14 9.49 6.81 -24.25
CA ALA A 14 10.12 6.79 -22.94
C ALA A 14 9.72 5.55 -22.14
N GLU A 15 8.44 5.15 -22.15
CA GLU A 15 7.98 3.91 -21.51
C GLU A 15 8.65 2.67 -22.10
N ILE A 16 8.75 2.58 -23.43
CA ILE A 16 9.41 1.45 -24.10
C ILE A 16 10.87 1.37 -23.66
N VAL A 17 11.59 2.50 -23.66
CA VAL A 17 12.99 2.55 -23.22
C VAL A 17 13.13 2.12 -21.77
N VAL A 18 12.26 2.60 -20.87
CA VAL A 18 12.26 2.22 -19.46
C VAL A 18 11.99 0.72 -19.29
N ILE A 19 11.01 0.17 -20.00
CA ILE A 19 10.67 -1.27 -19.94
C ILE A 19 11.82 -2.10 -20.50
N LEU A 20 12.44 -1.70 -21.61
CA LEU A 20 13.62 -2.38 -22.16
C LEU A 20 14.74 -2.39 -21.13
N ILE A 21 15.04 -1.25 -20.50
CA ILE A 21 16.05 -1.16 -19.45
C ILE A 21 15.70 -2.07 -18.26
N LEU A 22 14.43 -2.15 -17.87
CA LEU A 22 13.95 -3.01 -16.78
C LEU A 22 14.01 -4.51 -17.11
N CYS A 23 13.78 -4.87 -18.38
CA CYS A 23 13.78 -6.24 -18.87
C CYS A 23 15.19 -6.76 -19.21
N ILE A 24 16.20 -5.89 -19.26
CA ILE A 24 17.58 -6.31 -19.51
C ILE A 24 18.05 -7.19 -18.33
N PRO A 25 18.43 -8.46 -18.59
CA PRO A 25 18.89 -9.40 -17.55
C PRO A 25 20.24 -9.01 -16.93
N PHE A 26 20.91 -7.97 -17.47
CA PHE A 26 22.22 -7.50 -17.02
C PHE A 26 22.19 -6.83 -15.64
N ILE A 27 21.05 -6.27 -15.23
CA ILE A 27 20.89 -5.58 -13.95
C ILE A 27 20.03 -6.46 -13.03
N SER A 28 20.69 -7.25 -12.18
CA SER A 28 19.95 -8.12 -11.24
C SER A 28 19.04 -7.29 -10.32
N ALA A 29 17.92 -7.88 -9.90
CA ALA A 29 16.97 -7.27 -8.96
C ALA A 29 17.65 -6.77 -7.67
N ARG A 30 18.79 -7.36 -7.30
CA ARG A 30 19.61 -6.96 -6.15
C ARG A 30 20.31 -5.60 -6.36
N ARG A 31 20.74 -5.29 -7.59
CA ARG A 31 21.32 -3.98 -7.94
C ARG A 31 20.25 -2.88 -7.99
N TRP A 32 19.08 -3.19 -8.56
CA TRP A 32 17.92 -2.31 -8.51
C TRP A 32 17.53 -2.00 -7.07
N GLN A 33 17.43 -3.00 -6.19
CA GLN A 33 17.14 -2.78 -4.77
C GLN A 33 18.11 -1.81 -4.10
N SER A 34 19.41 -1.92 -4.40
CA SER A 34 20.41 -1.00 -3.84
C SER A 34 20.22 0.44 -4.35
N ILE A 35 19.87 0.63 -5.63
CA ILE A 35 19.52 1.94 -6.21
C ILE A 35 18.21 2.49 -5.62
N PHE A 36 17.20 1.64 -5.42
CA PHE A 36 15.92 1.98 -4.78
C PHE A 36 16.08 2.30 -3.28
N GLN A 37 17.11 1.77 -2.61
CA GLN A 37 17.44 2.08 -1.22
C GLN A 37 18.30 3.35 -1.05
N LEU A 38 18.79 3.97 -2.13
CA LEU A 38 19.51 5.22 -2.03
C LEU A 38 18.61 6.33 -1.46
N ARG A 39 19.19 7.20 -0.62
CA ARG A 39 18.48 8.30 0.07
C ARG A 39 17.77 9.28 -0.88
N ILE A 40 18.24 9.36 -2.13
CA ILE A 40 17.62 10.14 -3.21
C ILE A 40 16.26 9.54 -3.61
N TRP A 41 16.16 8.21 -3.63
CA TRP A 41 14.95 7.52 -4.05
C TRP A 41 13.82 7.62 -3.02
N SER A 42 14.13 7.63 -1.72
CA SER A 42 13.10 7.79 -0.67
C SER A 42 12.49 9.20 -0.63
N TRP A 43 13.27 10.24 -0.94
CA TRP A 43 12.77 11.59 -1.13
C TRP A 43 11.89 11.68 -2.38
N MET A 44 12.36 11.07 -3.48
CA MET A 44 11.69 11.03 -4.77
C MET A 44 10.38 10.20 -4.74
N ALA A 45 10.36 9.09 -4.00
CA ALA A 45 9.21 8.18 -3.87
C ALA A 45 7.96 8.87 -3.30
N ARG A 46 8.14 9.82 -2.37
CA ARG A 46 7.02 10.60 -1.80
C ARG A 46 6.30 11.45 -2.85
N PHE A 47 7.04 11.96 -3.84
CA PHE A 47 6.49 12.77 -4.92
C PHE A 47 5.99 11.90 -6.08
N TRP A 48 6.68 10.78 -6.33
CA TRP A 48 6.34 9.84 -7.39
C TRP A 48 4.92 9.30 -7.30
N ASN A 49 4.43 8.91 -6.11
CA ASN A 49 3.05 8.41 -6.00
C ASN A 49 1.99 9.42 -6.50
N LYS A 50 2.20 10.72 -6.25
CA LYS A 50 1.28 11.77 -6.72
C LYS A 50 1.42 12.00 -8.22
N VAL A 51 2.65 12.18 -8.71
CA VAL A 51 2.92 12.42 -10.13
C VAL A 51 2.46 11.23 -10.98
N PHE A 52 2.81 10.02 -10.57
CA PHE A 52 2.46 8.76 -11.21
C PHE A 52 0.93 8.57 -11.30
N LEU A 53 0.19 8.87 -10.23
CA LEU A 53 -1.27 8.79 -10.22
C LEU A 53 -1.91 9.85 -11.13
N THR A 54 -1.42 11.09 -11.10
CA THR A 54 -1.88 12.13 -12.03
C THR A 54 -1.59 11.75 -13.49
N MET A 55 -0.43 11.16 -13.76
CA MET A 55 -0.01 10.73 -15.10
C MET A 55 -0.92 9.60 -15.62
N ILE A 56 -1.26 8.61 -14.78
CA ILE A 56 -2.26 7.57 -15.09
C ILE A 56 -3.59 8.18 -15.53
N ILE A 57 -4.11 9.11 -14.75
CA ILE A 57 -5.42 9.69 -14.99
C ILE A 57 -5.42 10.39 -16.35
N VAL A 58 -4.35 11.13 -16.67
CA VAL A 58 -4.18 11.78 -17.98
C VAL A 58 -4.14 10.75 -19.11
N LEU A 59 -3.41 9.65 -18.96
CA LEU A 59 -3.35 8.59 -19.97
C LEU A 59 -4.71 7.95 -20.24
N ILE A 60 -5.47 7.62 -19.19
CA ILE A 60 -6.80 7.03 -19.30
C ILE A 60 -7.76 8.01 -19.98
N VAL A 61 -7.72 9.30 -19.61
CA VAL A 61 -8.56 10.33 -20.21
C VAL A 61 -8.24 10.50 -21.70
N LEU A 62 -6.96 10.56 -22.08
CA LEU A 62 -6.54 10.67 -23.48
C LEU A 62 -6.93 9.43 -24.31
N PHE A 63 -6.82 8.24 -23.73
CA PHE A 63 -7.28 7.02 -24.37
C PHE A 63 -8.79 7.02 -24.60
N LEU A 64 -9.58 7.42 -23.59
CA LEU A 64 -11.03 7.54 -23.73
C LEU A 64 -11.42 8.62 -24.75
N ASP A 65 -10.66 9.71 -24.83
CA ASP A 65 -10.85 10.75 -25.83
C ASP A 65 -10.58 10.22 -27.24
N ALA A 66 -9.48 9.48 -27.45
CA ALA A 66 -9.18 8.82 -28.72
C ALA A 66 -10.26 7.80 -29.13
N VAL A 67 -10.78 7.01 -28.18
CA VAL A 67 -11.88 6.06 -28.42
C VAL A 67 -13.16 6.80 -28.81
N ARG A 68 -13.50 7.88 -28.10
CA ARG A 68 -14.67 8.71 -28.44
C ARG A 68 -14.51 9.36 -29.81
N GLU A 69 -13.32 9.83 -30.13
CA GLU A 69 -13.03 10.49 -31.40
C GLU A 69 -13.13 9.51 -32.58
N VAL A 70 -12.57 8.29 -32.45
CA VAL A 70 -12.73 7.23 -33.46
C VAL A 70 -14.20 6.81 -33.61
N ARG A 71 -14.95 6.63 -32.51
CA ARG A 71 -16.38 6.30 -32.59
C ARG A 71 -17.21 7.42 -33.23
N LYS A 72 -16.92 8.68 -32.92
CA LYS A 72 -17.60 9.86 -33.49
C LYS A 72 -17.37 9.99 -35.00
N TYR A 73 -16.15 9.71 -35.47
CA TYR A 73 -15.85 9.73 -36.90
C TYR A 73 -16.41 8.50 -37.62
N SER A 74 -16.39 7.32 -36.99
CA SER A 74 -16.97 6.09 -37.54
C SER A 74 -18.52 6.13 -37.61
N SER A 75 -19.21 6.68 -36.61
CA SER A 75 -20.67 6.85 -36.67
C SER A 75 -21.12 7.94 -37.67
N LYS A 76 -20.27 8.94 -37.95
CA LYS A 76 -20.56 9.95 -38.99
C LYS A 76 -20.46 9.39 -40.40
N GLU A 77 -19.56 8.43 -40.66
CA GLU A 77 -19.50 7.71 -41.95
C GLU A 77 -20.78 6.90 -42.24
N ILE A 78 -21.46 6.40 -41.21
CA ILE A 78 -22.64 5.54 -41.38
C ILE A 78 -23.94 6.37 -41.47
N GLY A 79 -24.00 7.53 -40.82
CA GLY A 79 -25.25 8.29 -40.63
C GLY A 79 -25.46 9.52 -41.52
N THR A 80 -24.46 10.02 -42.23
CA THR A 80 -24.63 11.23 -43.07
C THR A 80 -23.88 11.08 -44.40
N ASP A 81 -24.63 11.22 -45.49
CA ASP A 81 -24.17 11.30 -46.88
C ASP A 81 -23.89 10.02 -47.67
N ALA A 82 -24.97 9.31 -47.99
CA ALA A 82 -25.09 8.61 -49.25
C ALA A 82 -25.29 9.56 -50.47
N LYS A 83 -25.10 10.89 -50.36
CA LYS A 83 -25.45 11.80 -51.48
C LYS A 83 -24.62 13.09 -51.69
N VAL A 84 -23.62 13.47 -50.89
CA VAL A 84 -22.94 14.77 -51.13
C VAL A 84 -21.41 14.65 -51.22
N GLN A 85 -20.93 14.82 -52.45
CA GLN A 85 -19.57 15.20 -52.88
C GLN A 85 -18.39 14.24 -52.60
N PRO A 86 -17.73 13.68 -53.64
CA PRO A 86 -16.58 12.78 -53.49
C PRO A 86 -15.38 13.42 -52.75
N ASN A 87 -15.20 14.74 -52.85
CA ASN A 87 -14.11 15.47 -52.17
C ASN A 87 -14.23 15.47 -50.63
N MET A 88 -15.41 15.23 -50.05
CA MET A 88 -15.61 15.18 -48.60
C MET A 88 -15.29 13.79 -48.03
N PHE A 89 -15.53 12.75 -48.83
CA PHE A 89 -15.29 11.34 -48.48
C PHE A 89 -13.80 11.07 -48.25
N ASP A 90 -12.94 11.59 -49.14
CA ASP A 90 -11.47 11.52 -48.99
C ASP A 90 -10.99 12.26 -47.73
N HIS A 91 -11.61 13.40 -47.42
CA HIS A 91 -11.27 14.20 -46.25
C HIS A 91 -11.71 13.54 -44.93
N LEU A 92 -12.76 12.70 -44.97
CA LEU A 92 -13.19 11.86 -43.85
C LEU A 92 -12.24 10.67 -43.66
N HIS A 93 -11.92 9.94 -44.72
CA HIS A 93 -10.97 8.82 -44.65
C HIS A 93 -9.60 9.26 -44.13
N MET A 94 -9.08 10.42 -44.58
CA MET A 94 -7.83 10.98 -44.04
C MET A 94 -7.91 11.31 -42.54
N LYS A 95 -9.08 11.67 -42.01
CA LYS A 95 -9.30 11.93 -40.57
C LYS A 95 -9.48 10.62 -39.78
N LEU A 96 -10.13 9.62 -40.37
CA LEU A 96 -10.30 8.30 -39.75
C LEU A 96 -8.96 7.58 -39.57
N PHE A 97 -8.10 7.56 -40.59
CA PHE A 97 -6.74 7.00 -40.49
C PHE A 97 -5.87 7.73 -39.44
N ARG A 98 -6.10 9.03 -39.27
CA ARG A 98 -5.44 9.83 -38.24
C ARG A 98 -5.92 9.43 -36.84
N ALA A 99 -7.23 9.32 -36.64
CA ALA A 99 -7.82 8.93 -35.37
C ALA A 99 -7.46 7.48 -34.99
N GLN A 100 -7.41 6.57 -35.95
CA GLN A 100 -7.01 5.18 -35.76
C GLN A 100 -5.54 5.06 -35.31
N ARG A 101 -4.62 5.80 -35.93
CA ARG A 101 -3.21 5.85 -35.50
C ARG A 101 -3.06 6.39 -34.08
N ASN A 102 -3.79 7.45 -33.76
CA ASN A 102 -3.78 8.09 -32.45
C ASN A 102 -4.36 7.17 -31.35
N LEU A 103 -5.38 6.39 -31.69
CA LEU A 103 -5.93 5.34 -30.82
C LEU A 103 -4.89 4.26 -30.53
N TYR A 104 -4.14 3.80 -31.53
CA TYR A 104 -3.07 2.82 -31.30
C TYR A 104 -1.98 3.38 -30.41
N ILE A 105 -1.51 4.60 -30.66
CA ILE A 105 -0.45 5.23 -29.84
C ILE A 105 -0.89 5.35 -28.37
N SER A 106 -2.10 5.88 -28.13
CA SER A 106 -2.62 6.01 -26.76
C SER A 106 -2.92 4.65 -26.10
N GLY A 107 -3.44 3.68 -26.86
CA GLY A 107 -3.71 2.33 -26.36
C GLY A 107 -2.46 1.55 -26.00
N PHE A 108 -1.40 1.64 -26.82
CA PHE A 108 -0.11 1.03 -26.52
C PHE A 108 0.54 1.65 -25.29
N ALA A 109 0.42 2.97 -25.06
CA ALA A 109 0.94 3.61 -23.86
C ALA A 109 0.25 3.06 -22.60
N VAL A 110 -1.09 2.98 -22.61
CA VAL A 110 -1.85 2.39 -21.48
C VAL A 110 -1.50 0.92 -21.26
N PHE A 111 -1.28 0.15 -22.33
CA PHE A 111 -0.87 -1.25 -22.21
C PHE A 111 0.53 -1.40 -21.61
N LEU A 112 1.52 -0.67 -22.15
CA LEU A 112 2.90 -0.67 -21.66
C LEU A 112 2.98 -0.21 -20.21
N TRP A 113 2.14 0.73 -19.81
CA TRP A 113 1.99 1.12 -18.42
C TRP A 113 1.61 -0.05 -17.49
N LEU A 114 0.62 -0.86 -17.87
CA LEU A 114 0.22 -2.03 -17.09
C LEU A 114 1.36 -3.05 -16.97
N VAL A 115 2.10 -3.25 -18.07
CA VAL A 115 3.30 -4.10 -18.10
C VAL A 115 4.36 -3.55 -17.15
N MET A 116 4.66 -2.25 -17.20
CA MET A 116 5.63 -1.60 -16.32
C MET A 116 5.26 -1.80 -14.85
N LYS A 117 3.99 -1.57 -14.47
CA LYS A 117 3.50 -1.79 -13.10
C LYS A 117 3.70 -3.23 -12.65
N ARG A 118 3.39 -4.20 -13.52
CA ARG A 118 3.57 -5.63 -13.25
C ARG A 118 5.04 -5.96 -13.03
N VAL A 119 5.94 -5.48 -13.89
CA VAL A 119 7.38 -5.73 -13.80
C VAL A 119 7.98 -5.11 -12.54
N ILE A 120 7.66 -3.85 -12.21
CA ILE A 120 8.15 -3.20 -10.98
C ILE A 120 7.72 -3.99 -9.73
N THR A 121 6.46 -4.44 -9.70
CA THR A 121 5.94 -5.24 -8.57
C THR A 121 6.70 -6.56 -8.44
N LEU A 122 6.94 -7.25 -9.55
CA LEU A 122 7.70 -8.50 -9.58
C LEU A 122 9.16 -8.29 -9.13
N ILE A 123 9.81 -7.20 -9.55
CA ILE A 123 11.18 -6.86 -9.10
C ILE A 123 11.20 -6.61 -7.60
N ASN A 124 10.24 -5.87 -7.05
CA ASN A 124 10.16 -5.62 -5.62
C ASN A 124 9.92 -6.89 -4.81
N GLN A 125 9.07 -7.79 -5.30
CA GLN A 125 8.85 -9.11 -4.68
C GLN A 125 10.11 -9.97 -4.73
N LEU A 126 10.78 -10.01 -5.90
CA LEU A 126 12.03 -10.75 -6.07
C LEU A 126 13.15 -10.20 -5.19
N ALA A 127 13.22 -8.88 -5.01
CA ALA A 127 14.18 -8.23 -4.12
C ALA A 127 13.90 -8.54 -2.64
N ALA A 128 12.63 -8.56 -2.23
CA ALA A 128 12.23 -8.93 -0.87
C ALA A 128 12.61 -10.40 -0.55
N VAL A 129 12.28 -11.33 -1.46
CA VAL A 129 12.64 -12.74 -1.33
C VAL A 129 14.16 -12.94 -1.37
N SER A 130 14.88 -12.21 -2.22
CA SER A 130 16.35 -12.27 -2.28
C SER A 130 17.03 -11.76 -1.02
N GLY A 131 16.39 -10.82 -0.30
CA GLY A 131 16.85 -10.32 1.00
C GLY A 131 16.62 -11.35 2.11
N THR A 132 15.46 -12.01 2.14
CA THR A 132 15.18 -13.06 3.13
C THR A 132 16.07 -14.29 2.91
N THR A 133 16.33 -14.70 1.66
CA THR A 133 17.25 -15.81 1.38
C THR A 133 18.68 -15.53 1.84
N ALA A 134 19.17 -14.29 1.68
CA ALA A 134 20.52 -13.93 2.15
C ALA A 134 20.61 -13.92 3.69
N ALA A 135 19.56 -13.43 4.37
CA ALA A 135 19.47 -13.50 5.83
C ALA A 135 19.39 -14.95 6.33
N LEU A 136 18.61 -15.81 5.64
CA LEU A 136 18.52 -17.23 5.94
C LEU A 136 19.84 -17.98 5.68
N GLN A 137 20.58 -17.63 4.63
CA GLN A 137 21.91 -18.19 4.37
C GLN A 137 22.92 -17.76 5.44
N MET A 138 22.95 -16.48 5.83
CA MET A 138 23.79 -16.01 6.93
C MET A 138 23.44 -16.71 8.25
N GLN A 139 22.15 -16.90 8.52
CA GLN A 139 21.70 -17.63 9.71
C GLN A 139 22.08 -19.12 9.66
N ALA A 140 22.02 -19.76 8.49
CA ALA A 140 22.45 -21.14 8.31
C ALA A 140 23.98 -21.29 8.42
N ASP A 141 24.75 -20.34 7.90
CA ASP A 141 26.21 -20.31 7.99
C ASP A 141 26.68 -20.06 9.43
N ASP A 142 26.02 -19.16 10.17
CA ASP A 142 26.32 -18.93 11.58
C ASP A 142 25.94 -20.13 12.46
N ALA A 143 24.80 -20.78 12.18
CA ALA A 143 24.42 -22.01 12.84
C ALA A 143 25.42 -23.15 12.55
N ASN A 144 25.87 -23.28 11.30
CA ASN A 144 26.88 -24.27 10.92
C ASN A 144 28.24 -23.99 11.59
N LYS A 145 28.67 -22.73 11.66
CA LYS A 145 29.90 -22.35 12.40
C LYS A 145 29.78 -22.65 13.89
N ALA A 146 28.62 -22.41 14.49
CA ALA A 146 28.38 -22.76 15.90
C ALA A 146 28.45 -24.28 16.09
N VAL A 147 27.80 -25.07 15.24
CA VAL A 147 27.88 -26.53 15.26
C VAL A 147 29.31 -27.03 15.08
N GLU A 148 30.08 -26.46 14.14
CA GLU A 148 31.48 -26.80 13.90
C GLU A 148 32.38 -26.46 15.11
N LYS A 149 32.08 -25.37 15.82
CA LYS A 149 32.79 -25.03 17.06
C LYS A 149 32.48 -26.04 18.16
N TYR A 150 31.21 -26.38 18.37
CA TYR A 150 30.81 -27.38 19.37
C TYR A 150 31.35 -28.78 19.07
N THR A 151 31.48 -29.16 17.79
CA THR A 151 32.07 -30.45 17.41
C THR A 151 33.58 -30.47 17.68
N LYS A 152 34.31 -29.40 17.32
CA LYS A 152 35.74 -29.26 17.65
C LYS A 152 36.00 -29.24 19.15
N ASP A 153 35.21 -28.49 19.91
CA ASP A 153 35.32 -28.42 21.37
C ASP A 153 35.03 -29.81 22.00
N ASN A 154 34.05 -30.55 21.48
CA ASN A 154 33.79 -31.94 21.92
C ASN A 154 34.94 -32.90 21.58
N GLU A 155 35.55 -32.78 20.41
CA GLU A 155 36.70 -33.61 20.03
C GLU A 155 37.93 -33.29 20.89
N LEU A 156 38.22 -32.01 21.14
CA LEU A 156 39.26 -31.56 22.06
C LEU A 156 39.04 -32.08 23.48
N LEU A 157 37.80 -31.99 23.97
CA LEU A 157 37.43 -32.49 25.29
C LEU A 157 37.62 -34.02 25.37
N LYS A 158 37.18 -34.77 24.35
CA LYS A 158 37.38 -36.23 24.28
C LYS A 158 38.86 -36.63 24.24
N ARG A 159 39.69 -35.90 23.49
CA ARG A 159 41.14 -36.14 23.44
C ARG A 159 41.79 -35.87 24.81
N THR A 160 41.44 -34.75 25.44
CA THR A 160 41.94 -34.38 26.77
C THR A 160 41.49 -35.39 27.83
N LEU A 161 40.26 -35.91 27.74
CA LEU A 161 39.77 -36.97 28.62
C LEU A 161 40.47 -38.32 28.38
N MET A 162 40.80 -38.67 27.14
CA MET A 162 41.57 -39.88 26.83
C MET A 162 43.03 -39.79 27.30
N GLU A 163 43.67 -38.62 27.17
CA GLU A 163 45.03 -38.37 27.69
C GLU A 163 45.06 -38.23 29.22
N GLY A 164 43.96 -37.78 29.83
CA GLY A 164 43.81 -37.59 31.28
C GLY A 164 43.47 -38.84 32.09
N VAL A 165 43.42 -40.04 31.50
CA VAL A 165 43.24 -41.31 32.22
C VAL A 165 44.54 -41.70 32.93
N GLY A 166 44.94 -40.87 33.89
CA GLY A 166 46.03 -41.09 34.83
C GLY A 166 45.53 -40.83 36.25
N ASP A 167 44.69 -41.74 36.74
CA ASP A 167 44.28 -42.14 38.11
C ASP A 167 44.39 -41.22 39.35
N LYS A 168 44.67 -39.91 39.25
CA LYS A 168 44.69 -39.00 40.43
C LYS A 168 43.95 -37.67 40.23
N ALA A 169 43.77 -37.19 39.00
CA ALA A 169 43.03 -35.94 38.74
C ALA A 169 41.50 -36.09 38.68
N THR A 170 40.99 -37.32 38.49
CA THR A 170 39.58 -37.62 38.26
C THR A 170 38.70 -37.50 39.51
N ALA A 171 39.26 -37.69 40.71
CA ALA A 171 38.51 -37.59 41.97
C ALA A 171 38.29 -36.13 42.40
N GLU A 172 39.33 -35.30 42.33
CA GLU A 172 39.24 -33.86 42.64
C GLU A 172 38.42 -33.11 41.58
N GLY A 173 38.56 -33.49 40.30
CA GLY A 173 37.75 -32.96 39.21
C GLY A 173 36.25 -33.30 39.34
N MET A 174 35.90 -34.49 39.84
CA MET A 174 34.51 -34.90 40.03
C MET A 174 33.81 -34.14 41.19
N GLU A 175 34.53 -33.85 42.26
CA GLU A 175 34.08 -32.98 43.36
C GLU A 175 33.85 -31.54 42.86
N LEU A 176 34.82 -30.96 42.14
CA LEU A 176 34.68 -29.63 41.53
C LEU A 176 33.50 -29.57 40.55
N LEU A 177 33.34 -30.58 39.67
CA LEU A 177 32.20 -30.67 38.76
C LEU A 177 30.86 -30.71 39.50
N ARG A 178 30.78 -31.42 40.63
CA ARG A 178 29.56 -31.45 41.47
C ARG A 178 29.26 -30.08 42.07
N THR A 179 30.28 -29.34 42.52
CA THR A 179 30.08 -27.99 43.04
C THR A 179 29.66 -27.00 41.95
N GLU A 180 30.22 -27.10 40.74
CA GLU A 180 29.82 -26.28 39.59
C GLU A 180 28.42 -26.62 39.10
N VAL A 181 28.06 -27.91 39.03
CA VAL A 181 26.68 -28.34 38.74
C VAL A 181 25.71 -27.82 39.81
N GLY A 182 26.12 -27.77 41.08
CA GLY A 182 25.36 -27.15 42.17
C GLY A 182 25.14 -25.66 41.94
N LYS A 183 26.21 -24.90 41.70
CA LYS A 183 26.16 -23.46 41.42
C LYS A 183 25.32 -23.13 40.20
N LEU A 184 25.52 -23.86 39.08
CA LEU A 184 24.74 -23.69 37.86
C LEU A 184 23.25 -24.02 38.08
N LYS A 185 22.94 -25.01 38.92
CA LYS A 185 21.55 -25.33 39.28
C LYS A 185 20.90 -24.25 40.13
N ASP A 186 21.66 -23.62 41.03
CA ASP A 186 21.17 -22.51 41.86
C ASP A 186 21.00 -21.23 41.02
N GLU A 187 21.90 -20.96 40.08
CA GLU A 187 21.76 -19.88 39.10
C GLU A 187 20.56 -20.10 38.18
N LEU A 188 20.34 -21.35 37.72
CA LEU A 188 19.18 -21.70 36.91
C LEU A 188 17.87 -21.47 37.67
N LYS A 189 17.80 -21.87 38.95
CA LYS A 189 16.65 -21.60 39.82
C LYS A 189 16.44 -20.11 40.07
N SER A 190 17.52 -19.36 40.28
CA SER A 190 17.47 -17.90 40.45
C SER A 190 16.92 -17.21 39.19
N SER A 191 17.42 -17.60 38.02
CA SER A 191 16.95 -17.12 36.71
C SER A 191 15.50 -17.52 36.42
N GLU A 192 15.11 -18.76 36.75
CA GLU A 192 13.72 -19.23 36.62
C GLU A 192 12.76 -18.41 37.50
N ASN A 193 13.15 -18.12 38.74
CA ASN A 193 12.35 -17.29 39.65
C ASN A 193 12.26 -15.84 39.16
N ALA A 194 13.34 -15.28 38.60
CA ALA A 194 13.33 -13.95 38.00
C ALA A 194 12.42 -13.88 36.77
N LEU A 195 12.44 -14.92 35.91
CA LEU A 195 11.53 -15.03 34.77
C LEU A 195 10.07 -15.15 35.21
N LYS A 196 9.77 -15.97 36.21
CA LYS A 196 8.41 -16.08 36.77
C LYS A 196 7.90 -14.75 37.33
N LYS A 197 8.75 -13.99 38.00
CA LYS A 197 8.42 -12.64 38.50
C LYS A 197 8.15 -11.68 37.34
N SER A 198 9.03 -11.64 36.33
CA SER A 198 8.86 -10.80 35.15
C SER A 198 7.60 -11.15 34.35
N GLN A 199 7.28 -12.44 34.23
CA GLN A 199 6.05 -12.91 33.59
C GLN A 199 4.80 -12.47 34.36
N ALA A 200 4.82 -12.54 35.69
CA ALA A 200 3.71 -12.06 36.53
C ALA A 200 3.51 -10.53 36.41
N GLU A 201 4.60 -9.76 36.32
CA GLU A 201 4.54 -8.31 36.07
C GLU A 201 3.99 -8.00 34.66
N ALA A 202 4.38 -8.78 33.64
CA ALA A 202 3.84 -8.67 32.28
C ALA A 202 2.33 -9.00 32.22
N ASP A 203 1.87 -10.03 32.92
CA ASP A 203 0.45 -10.36 33.00
C ASP A 203 -0.33 -9.29 33.79
N GLY A 204 0.27 -8.71 34.82
CA GLY A 204 -0.30 -7.58 35.56
C GLY A 204 -0.49 -6.35 34.68
N THR A 205 0.55 -5.94 33.94
CA THR A 205 0.48 -4.80 33.00
C THR A 205 -0.50 -5.07 31.87
N LYS A 206 -0.60 -6.32 31.37
CA LYS A 206 -1.60 -6.69 30.37
C LYS A 206 -3.03 -6.49 30.89
N LYS A 207 -3.33 -6.94 32.10
CA LYS A 207 -4.65 -6.71 32.73
C LYS A 207 -4.96 -5.23 32.91
N GLN A 208 -3.96 -4.41 33.27
CA GLN A 208 -4.11 -2.95 33.34
C GLN A 208 -4.41 -2.34 31.97
N MET A 209 -3.70 -2.77 30.92
CA MET A 209 -3.96 -2.32 29.54
C MET A 209 -5.36 -2.71 29.06
N GLU A 210 -5.82 -3.93 29.36
CA GLU A 210 -7.19 -4.38 29.04
C GLU A 210 -8.26 -3.61 29.82
N GLY A 211 -7.98 -3.19 31.05
CA GLY A 211 -8.83 -2.27 31.81
C GLY A 211 -8.94 -0.91 31.14
N LEU A 212 -7.80 -0.32 30.77
CA LEU A 212 -7.74 0.98 30.09
C LEU A 212 -8.43 0.95 28.72
N ALA A 213 -8.23 -0.11 27.94
CA ALA A 213 -8.87 -0.29 26.63
C ALA A 213 -10.41 -0.30 26.74
N ARG A 214 -10.97 -0.91 27.79
CA ARG A 214 -12.41 -0.93 28.04
C ARG A 214 -12.96 0.46 28.36
N GLU A 215 -12.26 1.25 29.17
CA GLU A 215 -12.68 2.64 29.44
C GLU A 215 -12.61 3.50 28.17
N TYR A 216 -11.59 3.30 27.32
CA TYR A 216 -11.52 3.96 26.01
C TYR A 216 -12.70 3.59 25.11
N GLU A 217 -13.06 2.31 25.03
CA GLU A 217 -14.21 1.87 24.23
C GLU A 217 -15.53 2.46 24.74
N ARG A 218 -15.69 2.55 26.07
CA ARG A 218 -16.85 3.19 26.71
C ARG A 218 -16.92 4.68 26.36
N LEU A 219 -15.81 5.41 26.49
CA LEU A 219 -15.73 6.83 26.13
C LEU A 219 -16.06 7.06 24.66
N LEU A 220 -15.60 6.17 23.77
CA LEU A 220 -15.88 6.25 22.34
C LEU A 220 -17.38 6.10 22.05
N LYS A 221 -18.06 5.18 22.75
CA LYS A 221 -19.52 4.99 22.66
C LYS A 221 -20.26 6.23 23.16
N GLU A 222 -19.89 6.75 24.33
CA GLU A 222 -20.47 7.99 24.87
C GLU A 222 -20.29 9.17 23.90
N HIS A 223 -19.11 9.31 23.29
CA HIS A 223 -18.87 10.32 22.25
C HIS A 223 -19.75 10.14 20.99
N GLN A 224 -19.92 8.89 20.54
CA GLN A 224 -20.75 8.59 19.38
C GLN A 224 -22.24 8.88 19.65
N GLU A 225 -22.73 8.51 20.83
CA GLU A 225 -24.10 8.82 21.27
C GLU A 225 -24.35 10.33 21.34
N LEU A 226 -23.41 11.08 21.94
CA LEU A 226 -23.49 12.54 21.99
C LEU A 226 -23.48 13.19 20.59
N GLN A 227 -22.68 12.68 19.65
CA GLN A 227 -22.70 13.16 18.27
C GLN A 227 -24.06 12.91 17.58
N VAL A 228 -24.65 11.74 17.79
CA VAL A 228 -25.99 11.41 17.24
C VAL A 228 -27.04 12.35 17.82
N ILE A 229 -27.03 12.59 19.14
CA ILE A 229 -27.96 13.52 19.80
C ILE A 229 -27.79 14.93 19.23
N LEU A 230 -26.55 15.43 19.09
CA LEU A 230 -26.27 16.75 18.52
C LEU A 230 -26.78 16.87 17.07
N ASN A 231 -26.59 15.83 16.27
CA ASN A 231 -27.07 15.77 14.88
C ASN A 231 -28.61 15.76 14.82
N LEU A 232 -29.28 15.06 15.74
CA LEU A 232 -30.74 15.08 15.85
C LEU A 232 -31.26 16.44 16.33
N GLU A 233 -30.59 17.10 17.28
CA GLU A 233 -30.98 18.45 17.72
C GLU A 233 -30.82 19.49 16.62
N THR A 234 -29.74 19.43 15.83
CA THR A 234 -29.51 20.34 14.71
C THR A 234 -30.51 20.09 13.58
N ALA A 235 -30.80 18.83 13.25
CA ALA A 235 -31.86 18.46 12.31
C ALA A 235 -33.26 18.89 12.80
N GLY A 236 -33.54 18.71 14.10
CA GLY A 236 -34.79 19.11 14.74
C GLY A 236 -34.99 20.63 14.80
N ARG A 237 -33.93 21.40 15.05
CA ARG A 237 -33.93 22.87 14.92
C ARG A 237 -34.15 23.32 13.48
N CYS A 238 -33.59 22.61 12.51
CA CYS A 238 -33.84 22.87 11.08
C CYS A 238 -35.30 22.61 10.72
N LYS A 239 -35.86 21.47 11.15
CA LYS A 239 -37.26 21.11 10.91
C LYS A 239 -38.25 22.06 11.59
N ARG A 240 -37.97 22.50 12.83
CA ARG A 240 -38.77 23.53 13.53
C ARG A 240 -38.72 24.89 12.82
N ARG A 241 -37.56 25.33 12.33
CA ARG A 241 -37.44 26.57 11.53
C ARG A 241 -38.20 26.47 10.19
N VAL A 242 -38.11 25.33 9.51
CA VAL A 242 -38.84 25.10 8.25
C VAL A 242 -40.35 25.05 8.46
N CYS A 243 -40.85 24.40 9.52
CA CYS A 243 -42.27 24.39 9.86
C CYS A 243 -42.79 25.79 10.22
N SER A 244 -42.01 26.58 10.98
CA SER A 244 -42.35 27.96 11.32
C SER A 244 -42.45 28.86 10.07
N CYS A 245 -41.52 28.72 9.11
CA CYS A 245 -41.58 29.42 7.80
C CYS A 245 -42.76 28.99 6.92
N ARG A 246 -43.14 27.70 6.95
CA ARG A 246 -44.29 27.21 6.17
C ARG A 246 -45.62 27.69 6.75
N HIS A 247 -45.74 27.77 8.07
CA HIS A 247 -46.95 28.24 8.74
C HIS A 247 -47.18 29.75 8.56
N THR A 248 -46.10 30.55 8.55
CA THR A 248 -46.16 31.98 8.22
C THR A 248 -46.52 32.22 6.76
N LYS A 249 -46.00 31.44 5.80
CA LYS A 249 -46.45 31.49 4.40
C LYS A 249 -47.94 31.16 4.25
N HIS A 250 -48.45 30.14 4.95
CA HIS A 250 -49.86 29.76 4.87
C HIS A 250 -50.80 30.84 5.44
N LYS A 251 -50.42 31.51 6.54
CA LYS A 251 -51.16 32.68 7.06
C LYS A 251 -51.15 33.86 6.10
N PHE A 252 -50.02 34.11 5.43
CA PHE A 252 -49.92 35.19 4.43
C PHE A 252 -50.80 34.90 3.20
N GLN A 253 -50.84 33.63 2.76
CA GLN A 253 -51.58 33.21 1.58
C GLN A 253 -53.11 33.14 1.81
N GLN A 254 -53.56 32.87 3.04
CA GLN A 254 -54.98 33.02 3.44
C GLN A 254 -55.41 34.49 3.55
N HIS A 255 -54.52 35.40 3.95
CA HIS A 255 -54.83 36.84 4.00
C HIS A 255 -54.91 37.52 2.62
N THR A 256 -54.28 36.94 1.58
CA THR A 256 -54.36 37.44 0.19
C THR A 256 -55.52 36.87 -0.63
N LEU A 257 -56.29 35.93 -0.08
CA LEU A 257 -57.45 35.30 -0.73
C LEU A 257 -58.76 35.62 0.02
N ASN A 258 -58.93 36.87 0.44
CA ASN A 258 -60.27 37.41 0.72
C ASN A 258 -60.33 38.95 0.63
N PRO A 259 -60.32 39.56 -0.57
CA PRO A 259 -60.68 40.96 -0.75
C PRO A 259 -62.12 41.06 -1.30
N ALA A 260 -63.12 40.54 -0.58
CA ALA A 260 -64.51 40.80 -0.93
C ALA A 260 -65.42 40.63 0.30
N LYS A 261 -65.41 41.64 1.19
CA LYS A 261 -66.55 42.06 2.02
C LYS A 261 -66.10 43.16 2.99
N ASN A 262 -66.08 44.40 2.49
CA ASN A 262 -66.61 45.60 3.18
C ASN A 262 -66.21 46.86 2.41
N VAL A 263 -67.04 47.23 1.45
CA VAL A 263 -67.19 48.61 0.95
C VAL A 263 -68.69 48.80 0.65
N ILE A 264 -69.35 49.56 1.54
CA ILE A 264 -70.48 50.47 1.32
C ILE A 264 -71.83 49.85 0.86
N LEU A 265 -72.79 49.73 1.78
CA LEU A 265 -73.94 50.64 1.95
C LEU A 265 -74.63 50.39 3.30
#